data_AF-A0A7K4IGV3-F1
#
_entry.id   AF-A0A7K4IGV3-F1
#
_cell.length_a   1.000
_cell.length_b   1.000
_cell.length_c   1.000
_cell.angle_alpha   90.00
_cell.angle_beta   90.00
_cell.angle_gamma   90.00
#
_symmetry.space_group_name_H-M   'P 1'
#
loop_
_entity.id
_entity.type
_entity.pdbx_description
1 polymer ?
#
loop_
_entity_poly.entity_id
_entity_poly.type
_entity_poly.pdbx_seq_one_letter_code
_entity_poly.pdbx_strand_id
1 'polypeptide(L)'
;MTVTDEPRIGVFVCHCGHNIAGTVDVRRVATVSSQLPNVVFSTDEMFMCSDAGQQLIRDKVAELGLNRVVVASCSPRMHEPTFRRVCEESGINRYLFEQVNLREHVSWCHMREPELATQKAIDLVRMAVARARRLEPLPVKRVKIAPRALIVGGGISGLTAALDIADRGFEVVLVERDDHLGGNVMKWNHMYPGDKPGAEVAEPLISRVSSHNMIKVLLNTEVEALDGYVGNFDVTVKNKKDGGSSVLSVGTIILATGFKSFVPEGYYSYGASPDIMTLAEFQQLPVGETVPRPSTGKPATKVAFIGCVGSREPGVRGHEHCSRYCCSAVAKAAADTRGKTDEVLVLYQDIRTYGRGHEEFYRLAREKHVIYSRFPAAKKPEVSPEMSPRSSLRQNVEPSRIVSTGRLSPRCARSCP
;
A
#
# COMPACT_ATOMS: atom_id res chain seq x y z
N MET A 1 33.99 -5.33 -25.29
CA MET A 1 34.94 -5.48 -24.17
C MET A 1 34.79 -6.90 -23.64
N THR A 2 35.82 -7.71 -23.78
CA THR A 2 35.87 -9.11 -23.29
C THR A 2 36.30 -9.11 -21.82
N VAL A 3 36.06 -10.22 -21.11
CA VAL A 3 36.39 -10.40 -19.66
C VAL A 3 37.88 -10.15 -19.35
N THR A 4 38.72 -10.21 -20.37
CA THR A 4 40.18 -10.12 -20.33
C THR A 4 40.74 -8.71 -20.18
N ASP A 5 39.92 -7.67 -20.30
CA ASP A 5 40.40 -6.28 -20.23
C ASP A 5 40.66 -5.88 -18.76
N GLU A 6 41.78 -5.20 -18.50
CA GLU A 6 42.09 -4.67 -17.17
C GLU A 6 40.91 -3.80 -16.65
N PRO A 7 40.46 -3.96 -15.40
CA PRO A 7 39.37 -3.15 -14.88
C PRO A 7 39.69 -1.64 -14.93
N ARG A 8 38.75 -0.86 -15.44
CA ARG A 8 38.76 0.60 -15.52
C ARG A 8 37.44 1.10 -14.94
N ILE A 9 37.49 1.47 -13.66
CA ILE A 9 36.30 1.72 -12.83
C ILE A 9 36.04 3.23 -12.74
N GLY A 10 34.80 3.64 -13.01
CA GLY A 10 34.29 4.95 -12.63
C GLY A 10 33.48 4.87 -11.33
N VAL A 11 33.83 5.69 -10.34
CA VAL A 11 33.12 5.77 -9.04
C VAL A 11 32.36 7.10 -8.95
N PHE A 12 31.03 7.03 -8.92
CA PHE A 12 30.17 8.21 -8.89
C PHE A 12 29.43 8.29 -7.56
N VAL A 13 29.69 9.35 -6.79
CA VAL A 13 29.14 9.53 -5.43
C VAL A 13 27.98 10.53 -5.46
N CYS A 14 26.79 10.10 -5.06
CA CYS A 14 25.59 10.93 -5.11
C CYS A 14 25.41 11.72 -3.81
N HIS A 15 25.06 12.99 -3.91
CA HIS A 15 24.64 13.80 -2.76
C HIS A 15 23.19 13.49 -2.35
N CYS A 16 22.34 13.18 -3.34
CA CYS A 16 20.90 13.02 -3.18
C CYS A 16 20.27 14.27 -2.52
N GLY A 17 20.67 15.45 -2.99
CA GLY A 17 20.42 16.71 -2.30
C GLY A 17 21.09 16.69 -0.93
N HIS A 18 20.32 16.87 0.14
CA HIS A 18 20.84 16.77 1.51
C HIS A 18 20.72 15.37 2.11
N ASN A 19 20.11 14.39 1.42
CA ASN A 19 19.83 13.09 2.01
C ASN A 19 21.08 12.27 2.30
N ILE A 20 22.12 12.38 1.48
CA ILE A 20 23.43 11.73 1.73
C ILE A 20 24.42 12.80 2.20
N ALA A 21 24.57 13.88 1.44
CA ALA A 21 25.55 14.94 1.73
C ALA A 21 25.30 15.69 3.05
N GLY A 22 24.11 15.58 3.65
CA GLY A 22 23.82 16.16 4.97
C GLY A 22 24.44 15.40 6.15
N THR A 23 24.97 14.20 5.91
CA THR A 23 25.59 13.35 6.95
C THR A 23 26.93 12.79 6.51
N VAL A 24 27.08 12.43 5.25
CA VAL A 24 28.30 11.86 4.67
C VAL A 24 29.03 12.95 3.90
N ASP A 25 30.34 13.12 4.14
CA ASP A 25 31.19 13.95 3.29
C ASP A 25 31.47 13.23 1.96
N VAL A 26 30.55 13.42 1.02
CA VAL A 26 30.56 12.80 -0.31
C VAL A 26 31.77 13.19 -1.14
N ARG A 27 32.32 14.40 -0.93
CA ARG A 27 33.54 14.86 -1.61
C ARG A 27 34.75 14.09 -1.10
N ARG A 28 34.84 13.88 0.22
CA ARG A 28 35.87 13.03 0.82
C ARG A 28 35.75 11.59 0.34
N VAL A 29 34.54 11.05 0.27
CA VAL A 29 34.30 9.70 -0.28
C VAL A 29 34.81 9.61 -1.73
N ALA A 30 34.46 10.56 -2.61
CA ALA A 30 34.94 10.58 -3.99
C ALA A 30 36.47 10.71 -4.08
N THR A 31 37.04 11.62 -3.28
CA THR A 31 38.51 11.86 -3.22
C THR A 31 39.27 10.62 -2.77
N VAL A 32 38.80 9.92 -1.74
CA VAL A 32 39.45 8.67 -1.27
C VAL A 32 39.23 7.54 -2.29
N SER A 33 38.07 7.52 -2.95
CA SER A 33 37.75 6.49 -3.95
C SER A 33 38.64 6.57 -5.19
N SER A 34 39.09 7.76 -5.59
CA SER A 34 40.00 7.94 -6.72
C SER A 34 41.38 7.28 -6.53
N GLN A 35 41.76 7.00 -5.28
CA GLN A 35 43.03 6.35 -4.94
C GLN A 35 42.92 4.82 -4.87
N LEU A 36 41.73 4.26 -5.10
CA LEU A 36 41.53 2.82 -5.04
C LEU A 36 42.05 2.12 -6.32
N PRO A 37 42.53 0.86 -6.22
CA PRO A 37 43.03 0.13 -7.38
C PRO A 37 42.00 0.07 -8.51
N ASN A 38 42.46 0.31 -9.75
CA ASN A 38 41.66 0.28 -10.97
C ASN A 38 40.57 1.39 -11.09
N VAL A 39 40.48 2.32 -10.14
CA VAL A 39 39.61 3.50 -10.27
C VAL A 39 40.31 4.52 -11.15
N VAL A 40 39.74 4.78 -12.33
CA VAL A 40 40.26 5.74 -13.31
C VAL A 40 39.60 7.11 -13.15
N PHE A 41 38.37 7.13 -12.62
CA PHE A 41 37.61 8.34 -12.41
C PHE A 41 36.80 8.24 -11.13
N SER A 42 36.81 9.29 -10.33
CA SER A 42 35.83 9.45 -9.26
C SER A 42 35.38 10.89 -9.12
N THR A 43 34.08 11.08 -8.93
CA THR A 43 33.46 12.39 -8.72
C THR A 43 32.26 12.25 -7.81
N ASP A 44 31.86 13.38 -7.24
CA ASP A 44 30.55 13.55 -6.62
C ASP A 44 29.62 14.40 -7.51
N GLU A 45 28.31 14.16 -7.42
CA GLU A 45 27.26 14.90 -8.16
C GLU A 45 25.96 14.97 -7.35
N MET A 46 25.20 16.06 -7.52
CA MET A 46 23.99 16.37 -6.76
C MET A 46 22.95 15.25 -6.84
N PHE A 47 22.66 14.77 -8.05
CA PHE A 47 21.66 13.74 -8.31
C PHE A 47 22.11 12.78 -9.42
N MET A 48 22.78 11.69 -9.05
CA MET A 48 23.25 10.68 -10.03
C MET A 48 22.12 10.04 -10.86
N CYS A 49 20.90 9.94 -10.32
CA CYS A 49 19.76 9.37 -11.04
C CYS A 49 19.08 10.36 -12.00
N SER A 50 19.43 11.65 -11.95
CA SER A 50 18.90 12.65 -12.88
C SER A 50 19.49 12.49 -14.28
N ASP A 51 18.88 13.10 -15.30
CA ASP A 51 19.37 13.05 -16.67
C ASP A 51 20.82 13.54 -16.78
N ALA A 52 21.18 14.60 -16.06
CA ALA A 52 22.54 15.11 -15.98
C ALA A 52 23.52 14.09 -15.36
N GLY A 53 23.13 13.46 -14.26
CA GLY A 53 23.95 12.43 -13.60
C GLY A 53 24.12 11.17 -14.45
N GLN A 54 23.07 10.76 -15.17
CA GLN A 54 23.15 9.64 -16.11
C GLN A 54 24.02 9.99 -17.33
N GLN A 55 23.93 11.23 -17.85
CA GLN A 55 24.76 11.69 -18.94
C GLN A 55 26.24 11.75 -18.54
N LEU A 56 26.53 12.21 -17.33
CA LEU A 56 27.90 12.20 -16.78
C LEU A 56 28.51 10.78 -16.80
N ILE A 57 27.73 9.75 -16.45
CA ILE A 57 28.21 8.35 -16.57
C ILE A 57 28.51 8.02 -18.03
N ARG A 58 27.57 8.27 -18.95
CA ARG A 58 27.74 7.97 -20.39
C ARG A 58 29.00 8.66 -20.95
N ASP A 59 29.16 9.94 -20.67
CA ASP A 59 30.28 10.75 -21.15
C ASP A 59 31.60 10.21 -20.64
N LYS A 60 31.70 9.91 -19.33
CA LYS A 60 32.94 9.40 -18.74
C LYS A 60 33.25 7.97 -19.14
N VAL A 61 32.23 7.15 -19.42
CA VAL A 61 32.43 5.83 -20.02
C VAL A 61 33.09 5.95 -21.39
N ALA A 62 32.57 6.84 -22.25
CA ALA A 62 33.12 7.05 -23.59
C ALA A 62 34.50 7.72 -23.57
N GLU A 63 34.67 8.79 -22.79
CA GLU A 63 35.88 9.60 -22.69
C GLU A 63 37.06 8.81 -22.11
N LEU A 64 36.82 8.04 -21.06
CA LEU A 64 37.89 7.38 -20.29
C LEU A 64 37.97 5.88 -20.56
N GLY A 65 37.14 5.35 -21.46
CA GLY A 65 37.08 3.93 -21.76
C GLY A 65 36.81 3.09 -20.50
N LEU A 66 35.85 3.53 -19.67
CA LEU A 66 35.48 2.78 -18.47
C LEU A 66 34.82 1.47 -18.88
N ASN A 67 35.12 0.39 -18.16
CA ASN A 67 34.52 -0.92 -18.40
C ASN A 67 33.81 -1.48 -17.15
N ARG A 68 33.79 -0.70 -16.06
CA ARG A 68 33.06 -0.97 -14.80
C ARG A 68 32.52 0.35 -14.25
N VAL A 69 31.33 0.31 -13.65
CA VAL A 69 30.71 1.48 -13.03
C VAL A 69 30.30 1.17 -11.60
N VAL A 70 30.69 2.02 -10.67
CA VAL A 70 30.26 1.98 -9.26
C VAL A 70 29.49 3.26 -8.97
N VAL A 71 28.24 3.15 -8.54
CA VAL A 71 27.45 4.31 -8.11
C VAL A 71 27.15 4.22 -6.62
N ALA A 72 27.70 5.15 -5.85
CA ALA A 72 27.50 5.24 -4.42
C ALA A 72 26.36 6.21 -4.10
N SER A 73 25.17 5.68 -3.83
CA SER A 73 23.93 6.45 -3.73
C SER A 73 22.89 5.81 -2.81
N CYS A 74 21.69 5.51 -3.32
CA CYS A 74 20.59 4.87 -2.62
C CYS A 74 20.62 3.33 -2.78
N SER A 75 19.62 2.66 -2.24
CA SER A 75 19.45 1.22 -2.36
C SER A 75 19.40 0.70 -3.82
N PRO A 76 20.07 -0.44 -4.11
CA PRO A 76 19.91 -1.12 -5.39
C PRO A 76 18.46 -1.54 -5.67
N ARG A 77 17.64 -1.76 -4.63
CA ARG A 77 16.21 -2.06 -4.79
C ARG A 77 15.42 -0.94 -5.46
N MET A 78 15.97 0.28 -5.51
CA MET A 78 15.33 1.44 -6.11
C MET A 78 15.88 1.76 -7.51
N HIS A 79 17.21 1.93 -7.64
CA HIS A 79 17.81 2.47 -8.87
C HIS A 79 18.79 1.53 -9.58
N GLU A 80 18.96 0.28 -9.14
CA GLU A 80 19.81 -0.67 -9.89
C GLU A 80 19.31 -0.84 -11.34
N PRO A 81 17.99 -1.01 -11.61
CA PRO A 81 17.51 -1.09 -12.99
C PRO A 81 17.81 0.16 -13.82
N THR A 82 17.80 1.34 -13.20
CA THR A 82 18.11 2.62 -13.85
C THR A 82 19.57 2.67 -14.28
N PHE A 83 20.51 2.46 -13.35
CA PHE A 83 21.93 2.55 -13.67
C PHE A 83 22.43 1.39 -14.54
N ARG A 84 21.83 0.20 -14.41
CA ARG A 84 22.08 -0.91 -15.34
C ARG A 84 21.74 -0.52 -16.79
N ARG A 85 20.62 0.16 -17.01
CA ARG A 85 20.23 0.67 -18.34
C ARG A 85 21.22 1.70 -18.86
N VAL A 86 21.66 2.64 -18.02
CA VAL A 86 22.68 3.63 -18.40
C VAL A 86 23.98 2.95 -18.83
N CYS A 87 24.40 1.92 -18.11
CA CYS A 87 25.58 1.13 -18.50
C CYS A 87 25.37 0.45 -19.86
N GLU A 88 24.22 -0.20 -20.07
CA GLU A 88 23.87 -0.86 -21.35
C GLU A 88 23.88 0.14 -22.52
N GLU A 89 23.26 1.31 -22.35
CA GLU A 89 23.25 2.41 -23.34
C GLU A 89 24.65 2.97 -23.61
N SER A 90 25.57 2.86 -22.64
CA SER A 90 26.98 3.25 -22.78
C SER A 90 27.87 2.15 -23.37
N GLY A 91 27.30 0.99 -23.74
CA GLY A 91 28.06 -0.15 -24.25
C GLY A 91 28.73 -1.02 -23.19
N ILE A 92 28.42 -0.82 -21.91
CA ILE A 92 28.88 -1.67 -20.79
C ILE A 92 27.82 -2.72 -20.48
N ASN A 93 28.23 -3.98 -20.29
CA ASN A 93 27.32 -5.03 -19.83
C ASN A 93 26.71 -4.67 -18.46
N ARG A 94 25.39 -4.77 -18.31
CA ARG A 94 24.67 -4.36 -17.10
C ARG A 94 25.15 -5.00 -15.78
N TYR A 95 25.82 -6.14 -15.84
CA TYR A 95 26.31 -6.85 -14.66
C TYR A 95 27.73 -6.45 -14.28
N LEU A 96 28.34 -5.54 -15.03
CA LEU A 96 29.60 -4.85 -14.74
C LEU A 96 29.38 -3.54 -13.96
N PHE A 97 28.22 -3.43 -13.33
CA PHE A 97 27.77 -2.31 -12.52
C PHE A 97 27.61 -2.78 -11.06
N GLU A 98 28.06 -1.96 -10.11
CA GLU A 98 27.83 -2.16 -8.68
C GLU A 98 27.23 -0.90 -8.05
N GLN A 99 26.24 -1.07 -7.18
CA GLN A 99 25.62 0.03 -6.45
C GLN A 99 25.96 -0.03 -4.97
N VAL A 100 26.38 1.10 -4.40
CA VAL A 100 26.69 1.24 -2.97
C VAL A 100 25.57 2.01 -2.29
N ASN A 101 24.93 1.40 -1.30
CA ASN A 101 23.86 2.05 -0.55
C ASN A 101 24.45 2.94 0.56
N LEU A 102 24.61 4.22 0.27
CA LEU A 102 25.05 5.25 1.22
C LEU A 102 23.88 6.02 1.84
N ARG A 103 22.64 5.82 1.38
CA ARG A 103 21.48 6.54 1.92
C ARG A 103 20.79 5.76 3.03
N GLU A 104 20.06 4.71 2.66
CA GLU A 104 19.28 3.93 3.63
C GLU A 104 20.17 3.18 4.63
N HIS A 105 21.39 2.79 4.24
CA HIS A 105 22.31 2.02 5.09
C HIS A 105 23.40 2.86 5.76
N VAL A 106 23.52 4.15 5.42
CA VAL A 106 24.52 5.05 6.01
C VAL A 106 23.90 6.37 6.47
N SER A 107 23.66 7.32 5.56
CA SER A 107 23.31 8.68 5.97
C SER A 107 22.03 8.76 6.82
N TRP A 108 20.97 8.04 6.46
CA TRP A 108 19.70 8.09 7.18
C TRP A 108 19.72 7.43 8.56
N CYS A 109 20.64 6.50 8.81
CA CYS A 109 20.73 5.80 10.10
C CYS A 109 21.89 6.26 10.99
N HIS A 110 22.81 7.09 10.49
CA HIS A 110 23.95 7.64 11.25
C HIS A 110 23.97 9.18 11.26
N MET A 111 22.80 9.83 11.19
CA MET A 111 22.68 11.30 11.10
C MET A 111 23.38 12.06 12.24
N ARG A 112 23.61 11.41 13.38
CA ARG A 112 24.26 11.99 14.57
C ARG A 112 25.76 11.71 14.65
N GLU A 113 26.32 10.94 13.72
CA GLU A 113 27.71 10.47 13.73
C GLU A 113 28.36 10.67 12.35
N PRO A 114 28.42 11.91 11.81
CA PRO A 114 28.78 12.18 10.41
C PRO A 114 30.20 11.70 10.04
N GLU A 115 31.15 11.77 10.96
CA GLU A 115 32.52 11.30 10.72
C GLU A 115 32.56 9.77 10.56
N LEU A 116 31.91 9.03 11.46
CA LEU A 116 31.79 7.57 11.37
C LEU A 116 30.95 7.15 10.17
N ALA A 117 29.90 7.89 9.83
CA ALA A 117 29.10 7.68 8.63
C ALA A 117 29.95 7.83 7.37
N THR A 118 30.80 8.85 7.31
CA THR A 118 31.72 9.07 6.19
C THR A 118 32.76 7.96 6.09
N GLN A 119 33.33 7.52 7.21
CA GLN A 119 34.27 6.40 7.22
C GLN A 119 33.60 5.11 6.71
N LYS A 120 32.40 4.81 7.22
CA LYS A 120 31.60 3.68 6.74
C LYS A 120 31.31 3.77 5.24
N ALA A 121 30.98 4.96 4.73
CA ALA A 121 30.74 5.16 3.31
C ALA A 121 31.98 4.87 2.45
N ILE A 122 33.16 5.33 2.88
CA ILE A 122 34.44 5.02 2.24
C ILE A 122 34.66 3.50 2.20
N ASP A 123 34.44 2.81 3.32
CA ASP A 123 34.67 1.37 3.41
C ASP A 123 33.70 0.58 2.52
N LEU A 124 32.42 0.98 2.45
CA LEU A 124 31.44 0.37 1.55
C LEU A 124 31.79 0.60 0.08
N VAL A 125 32.28 1.78 -0.30
CA VAL A 125 32.76 2.04 -1.66
C VAL A 125 34.00 1.21 -1.97
N ARG A 126 34.93 1.08 -1.01
CA ARG A 126 36.10 0.20 -1.16
C ARG A 126 35.70 -1.25 -1.40
N MET A 127 34.73 -1.77 -0.65
CA MET A 127 34.19 -3.12 -0.84
C MET A 127 33.56 -3.29 -2.23
N ALA A 128 32.78 -2.31 -2.67
CA ALA A 128 32.13 -2.32 -3.98
C ALA A 128 33.14 -2.26 -5.14
N VAL A 129 34.18 -1.41 -5.03
CA VAL A 129 35.28 -1.38 -6.00
C VAL A 129 36.01 -2.72 -6.04
N ALA A 130 36.32 -3.31 -4.89
CA ALA A 130 36.95 -4.63 -4.82
C ALA A 130 36.11 -5.72 -5.53
N ARG A 131 34.77 -5.67 -5.39
CA ARG A 131 33.84 -6.55 -6.11
C ARG A 131 33.79 -6.23 -7.60
N ALA A 132 33.70 -4.96 -7.98
CA ALA A 132 33.59 -4.51 -9.36
C ALA A 132 34.77 -4.97 -10.23
N ARG A 133 35.98 -5.03 -9.64
CA ARG A 133 37.18 -5.59 -10.28
C ARG A 133 37.04 -7.05 -10.70
N ARG A 134 36.15 -7.80 -10.06
CA ARG A 134 35.91 -9.24 -10.29
C ARG A 134 34.56 -9.53 -10.94
N LEU A 135 33.77 -8.50 -11.26
CA LEU A 135 32.51 -8.68 -11.98
C LEU A 135 32.79 -9.17 -13.40
N GLU A 136 31.98 -10.12 -13.83
CA GLU A 136 31.99 -10.69 -15.17
C GLU A 136 30.73 -10.26 -15.92
N PRO A 137 30.83 -10.04 -17.25
CA PRO A 137 29.66 -9.76 -18.05
C PRO A 137 28.77 -11.01 -18.11
N LEU A 138 27.48 -10.85 -17.80
CA LEU A 138 26.52 -11.94 -17.89
C LEU A 138 25.50 -11.68 -19.01
N PRO A 139 25.04 -12.71 -19.72
CA PRO A 139 23.94 -12.56 -20.66
C PRO A 139 22.63 -12.32 -19.91
N VAL A 140 21.77 -11.47 -20.47
CA VAL A 140 20.38 -11.36 -20.00
C VAL A 140 19.62 -12.59 -20.50
N LYS A 141 19.13 -13.41 -19.57
CA LYS A 141 18.26 -14.54 -19.91
C LYS A 141 16.93 -14.01 -20.45
N ARG A 142 16.62 -14.36 -21.70
CA ARG A 142 15.29 -14.13 -22.28
C ARG A 142 14.44 -15.37 -22.02
N VAL A 143 13.23 -15.15 -21.53
CA VAL A 143 12.27 -16.21 -21.22
C VAL A 143 10.99 -15.95 -22.00
N LYS A 144 10.33 -17.02 -22.47
CA LYS A 144 8.99 -16.91 -23.05
C LYS A 144 8.02 -16.54 -21.93
N ILE A 145 7.00 -15.74 -22.24
CA ILE A 145 5.97 -15.36 -21.27
C ILE A 145 4.68 -16.09 -21.63
N ALA A 146 4.04 -16.73 -20.65
CA ALA A 146 2.69 -17.25 -20.80
C ALA A 146 1.71 -16.07 -20.92
N PRO A 147 0.93 -15.93 -22.02
CA PRO A 147 0.05 -14.79 -22.27
C PRO A 147 -1.27 -14.89 -21.51
N ARG A 148 -1.20 -15.20 -20.21
CA ARG A 148 -2.33 -15.42 -19.32
C ARG A 148 -2.07 -14.79 -17.96
N ALA A 149 -3.06 -14.10 -17.41
CA ALA A 149 -3.00 -13.50 -16.08
C ALA A 149 -3.84 -14.29 -15.05
N LEU A 150 -3.36 -14.35 -13.82
CA LEU A 150 -4.14 -14.81 -12.67
C LEU A 150 -4.55 -13.61 -11.81
N ILE A 151 -5.84 -13.50 -11.51
CA ILE A 151 -6.39 -12.56 -10.53
C ILE A 151 -6.80 -13.34 -9.28
N VAL A 152 -6.28 -12.94 -8.11
CA VAL A 152 -6.62 -13.57 -6.82
C VAL A 152 -7.51 -12.63 -6.02
N GLY A 153 -8.81 -12.93 -5.97
CA GLY A 153 -9.86 -12.14 -5.31
C GLY A 153 -10.81 -11.49 -6.32
N GLY A 154 -12.09 -11.82 -6.20
CA GLY A 154 -13.20 -11.37 -7.05
C GLY A 154 -13.98 -10.16 -6.49
N GLY A 155 -13.36 -9.32 -5.67
CA GLY A 155 -13.91 -8.01 -5.31
C GLY A 155 -13.76 -6.98 -6.44
N ILE A 156 -14.29 -5.75 -6.25
CA ILE A 156 -14.24 -4.68 -7.27
C ILE A 156 -12.87 -4.53 -7.94
N SER A 157 -11.78 -4.49 -7.15
CA SER A 157 -10.41 -4.36 -7.71
C SER A 157 -10.03 -5.51 -8.64
N GLY A 158 -10.41 -6.75 -8.29
CA GLY A 158 -10.11 -7.93 -9.11
C GLY A 158 -11.00 -8.01 -10.34
N LEU A 159 -12.29 -7.68 -10.21
CA LEU A 159 -13.22 -7.62 -11.33
C LEU A 159 -12.76 -6.59 -12.38
N THR A 160 -12.39 -5.38 -11.95
CA THR A 160 -11.86 -4.34 -12.84
C THR A 160 -10.55 -4.79 -13.51
N ALA A 161 -9.60 -5.33 -12.74
CA ALA A 161 -8.34 -5.81 -13.31
C ALA A 161 -8.55 -6.94 -14.33
N ALA A 162 -9.48 -7.87 -14.07
CA ALA A 162 -9.80 -8.95 -14.99
C ALA A 162 -10.38 -8.42 -16.31
N LEU A 163 -11.36 -7.50 -16.24
CA LEU A 163 -11.94 -6.88 -17.42
C LEU A 163 -10.92 -6.08 -18.21
N ASP A 164 -10.10 -5.25 -17.55
CA ASP A 164 -9.09 -4.44 -18.24
C ASP A 164 -8.09 -5.27 -19.03
N ILE A 165 -7.68 -6.43 -18.50
CA ILE A 165 -6.75 -7.36 -19.16
C ILE A 165 -7.46 -8.12 -20.29
N ALA A 166 -8.66 -8.61 -20.03
CA ALA A 166 -9.43 -9.41 -20.97
C ALA A 166 -9.93 -8.59 -22.17
N ASP A 167 -10.37 -7.36 -21.97
CA ASP A 167 -10.78 -6.40 -23.02
C ASP A 167 -9.60 -6.06 -23.96
N ARG A 168 -8.35 -6.28 -23.51
CA ARG A 168 -7.12 -6.13 -24.32
C ARG A 168 -6.69 -7.42 -25.02
N GLY A 169 -7.48 -8.49 -24.93
CA GLY A 169 -7.26 -9.76 -25.64
C GLY A 169 -6.36 -10.75 -24.93
N PHE A 170 -6.10 -10.60 -23.62
CA PHE A 170 -5.34 -11.57 -22.84
C PHE A 170 -6.24 -12.48 -22.03
N GLU A 171 -5.86 -13.76 -21.91
CA GLU A 171 -6.60 -14.70 -21.08
C GLU A 171 -6.45 -14.38 -19.59
N VAL A 172 -7.54 -14.51 -18.85
CA VAL A 172 -7.56 -14.26 -17.41
C VAL A 172 -8.18 -15.46 -16.70
N VAL A 173 -7.54 -15.91 -15.62
CA VAL A 173 -8.18 -16.77 -14.63
C VAL A 173 -8.43 -15.93 -13.38
N LEU A 174 -9.68 -15.85 -12.93
CA LEU A 174 -10.06 -15.18 -11.69
C LEU A 174 -10.40 -16.22 -10.64
N VAL A 175 -9.63 -16.24 -9.56
CA VAL A 175 -9.83 -17.13 -8.42
C VAL A 175 -10.51 -16.35 -7.30
N GLU A 176 -11.68 -16.82 -6.87
CA GLU A 176 -12.42 -16.30 -5.72
C GLU A 176 -12.68 -17.45 -4.73
N ARG A 177 -12.37 -17.17 -3.48
CA ARG A 177 -12.43 -18.12 -2.37
C ARG A 177 -13.85 -18.34 -1.87
N ASP A 178 -14.72 -17.34 -2.02
CA ASP A 178 -16.13 -17.41 -1.65
C ASP A 178 -16.94 -17.98 -2.84
N ASP A 179 -18.20 -18.34 -2.62
CA ASP A 179 -19.07 -18.93 -3.65
C ASP A 179 -19.74 -17.88 -4.56
N HIS A 180 -19.35 -16.62 -4.42
CA HIS A 180 -19.87 -15.48 -5.16
C HIS A 180 -18.79 -14.41 -5.35
N LEU A 181 -18.97 -13.55 -6.36
CA LEU A 181 -18.11 -12.40 -6.64
C LEU A 181 -18.62 -11.13 -5.92
N GLY A 182 -17.79 -10.08 -5.94
CA GLY A 182 -18.16 -8.72 -5.53
C GLY A 182 -17.55 -8.26 -4.19
N GLY A 183 -17.12 -9.19 -3.35
CA GLY A 183 -16.38 -8.90 -2.12
C GLY A 183 -17.14 -8.04 -1.11
N ASN A 184 -16.44 -7.17 -0.37
CA ASN A 184 -17.06 -6.36 0.69
C ASN A 184 -18.07 -5.33 0.16
N VAL A 185 -17.90 -4.86 -1.08
CA VAL A 185 -18.74 -3.81 -1.68
C VAL A 185 -20.18 -4.29 -1.83
N MET A 186 -20.40 -5.56 -2.20
CA MET A 186 -21.75 -6.15 -2.30
C MET A 186 -22.57 -6.05 -1.01
N LYS A 187 -21.92 -5.90 0.15
CA LYS A 187 -22.59 -5.92 1.45
C LYS A 187 -23.14 -4.56 1.84
N TRP A 188 -22.73 -3.48 1.19
CA TRP A 188 -23.05 -2.13 1.65
C TRP A 188 -24.26 -1.56 0.90
N ASN A 189 -25.34 -1.28 1.63
CA ASN A 189 -26.52 -0.61 1.11
C ASN A 189 -26.30 0.90 0.96
N HIS A 190 -25.41 1.46 1.78
CA HIS A 190 -25.05 2.88 1.78
C HIS A 190 -23.57 3.06 1.47
N MET A 191 -23.26 3.41 0.22
CA MET A 191 -21.90 3.73 -0.20
C MET A 191 -21.76 5.18 -0.65
N TYR A 192 -20.62 5.75 -0.33
CA TYR A 192 -20.13 7.01 -0.87
C TYR A 192 -18.90 6.72 -1.75
N PRO A 193 -18.54 7.62 -2.68
CA PRO A 193 -19.19 8.90 -2.99
C PRO A 193 -20.42 8.79 -3.90
N GLY A 194 -20.73 7.60 -4.43
CA GLY A 194 -21.71 7.44 -5.51
C GLY A 194 -23.18 7.46 -5.09
N ASP A 195 -23.50 7.44 -3.79
CA ASP A 195 -24.87 7.34 -3.24
C ASP A 195 -25.69 6.19 -3.84
N LYS A 196 -25.00 5.11 -4.22
CA LYS A 196 -25.58 3.88 -4.75
C LYS A 196 -25.31 2.72 -3.80
N PRO A 197 -26.23 1.75 -3.69
CA PRO A 197 -25.94 0.45 -3.10
C PRO A 197 -24.74 -0.19 -3.80
N GLY A 198 -23.93 -0.92 -3.05
CA GLY A 198 -22.75 -1.58 -3.59
C GLY A 198 -23.06 -2.69 -4.59
N ALA A 199 -24.25 -3.29 -4.49
CA ALA A 199 -24.79 -4.20 -5.51
C ALA A 199 -24.86 -3.51 -6.88
N GLU A 200 -25.43 -2.30 -6.96
CA GLU A 200 -25.52 -1.55 -8.23
C GLU A 200 -24.15 -1.19 -8.83
N VAL A 201 -23.10 -1.16 -8.02
CA VAL A 201 -21.71 -0.92 -8.47
C VAL A 201 -21.05 -2.22 -8.92
N ALA A 202 -21.25 -3.30 -8.18
CA ALA A 202 -20.56 -4.57 -8.39
C ALA A 202 -21.24 -5.46 -9.45
N GLU A 203 -22.57 -5.53 -9.46
CA GLU A 203 -23.33 -6.41 -10.35
C GLU A 203 -23.04 -6.18 -11.84
N PRO A 204 -22.92 -4.94 -12.36
CA PRO A 204 -22.53 -4.73 -13.75
C PRO A 204 -21.15 -5.31 -14.08
N LEU A 205 -20.19 -5.21 -13.14
CA LEU A 205 -18.86 -5.79 -13.32
C LEU A 205 -18.89 -7.31 -13.24
N ILE A 206 -19.65 -7.87 -12.31
CA ILE A 206 -19.85 -9.32 -12.17
C ILE A 206 -20.46 -9.88 -13.47
N SER A 207 -21.52 -9.26 -13.98
CA SER A 207 -22.18 -9.68 -15.22
C SER A 207 -21.22 -9.67 -16.41
N ARG A 208 -20.43 -8.60 -16.57
CA ARG A 208 -19.40 -8.53 -17.61
C ARG A 208 -18.34 -9.61 -17.44
N VAL A 209 -17.82 -9.81 -16.23
CA VAL A 209 -16.78 -10.82 -15.95
C VAL A 209 -17.29 -12.23 -16.23
N SER A 210 -18.51 -12.56 -15.79
CA SER A 210 -19.11 -13.89 -15.95
C SER A 210 -19.48 -14.21 -17.39
N SER A 211 -19.72 -13.21 -18.24
CA SER A 211 -20.03 -13.39 -19.67
C SER A 211 -18.83 -13.22 -20.61
N HIS A 212 -17.67 -12.80 -20.09
CA HIS A 212 -16.49 -12.55 -20.91
C HIS A 212 -15.79 -13.86 -21.31
N ASN A 213 -15.68 -14.12 -22.63
CA ASN A 213 -15.08 -15.35 -23.18
C ASN A 213 -13.60 -15.57 -22.80
N MET A 214 -12.83 -14.50 -22.59
CA MET A 214 -11.42 -14.56 -22.15
C MET A 214 -11.23 -14.68 -20.63
N ILE A 215 -12.29 -14.68 -19.82
CA ILE A 215 -12.19 -14.75 -18.35
C ILE A 215 -12.76 -16.08 -17.85
N LYS A 216 -11.89 -16.90 -17.24
CA LYS A 216 -12.30 -18.10 -16.51
C LYS A 216 -12.44 -17.79 -15.03
N VAL A 217 -13.67 -17.85 -14.51
CA VAL A 217 -13.96 -17.66 -13.08
C VAL A 217 -13.92 -19.00 -12.34
N LEU A 218 -13.18 -19.05 -11.24
CA LEU A 218 -13.07 -20.18 -10.32
C LEU A 218 -13.56 -19.73 -8.93
N LEU A 219 -14.82 -20.02 -8.61
CA LEU A 219 -15.41 -19.78 -7.30
C LEU A 219 -15.01 -20.88 -6.31
N ASN A 220 -15.20 -20.64 -5.02
CA ASN A 220 -14.81 -21.57 -3.94
C ASN A 220 -13.33 -22.00 -4.00
N THR A 221 -12.48 -21.27 -4.69
CA THR A 221 -11.12 -21.69 -5.04
C THR A 221 -10.08 -20.80 -4.37
N GLU A 222 -9.02 -21.40 -3.85
CA GLU A 222 -7.89 -20.70 -3.22
C GLU A 222 -6.57 -21.10 -3.88
N VAL A 223 -5.60 -20.18 -3.85
CA VAL A 223 -4.22 -20.49 -4.25
C VAL A 223 -3.54 -21.24 -3.11
N GLU A 224 -3.05 -22.44 -3.37
CA GLU A 224 -2.41 -23.33 -2.38
C GLU A 224 -0.89 -23.25 -2.45
N ALA A 225 -0.33 -23.17 -3.67
CA ALA A 225 1.10 -23.08 -3.91
C ALA A 225 1.42 -22.25 -5.15
N LEU A 226 2.65 -21.73 -5.19
CA LEU A 226 3.20 -20.95 -6.29
C LEU A 226 4.64 -21.40 -6.54
N ASP A 227 4.92 -21.85 -7.75
CA ASP A 227 6.27 -22.09 -8.26
C ASP A 227 6.53 -21.23 -9.51
N GLY A 228 7.79 -21.15 -9.92
CA GLY A 228 8.22 -20.46 -11.12
C GLY A 228 8.72 -19.04 -10.88
N TYR A 229 8.71 -18.24 -11.95
CA TYR A 229 9.26 -16.88 -11.96
C TYR A 229 8.46 -16.00 -12.92
N VAL A 230 8.78 -14.70 -12.96
CA VAL A 230 8.06 -13.73 -13.79
C VAL A 230 7.90 -14.22 -15.24
N GLY A 231 6.65 -14.29 -15.71
CA GLY A 231 6.31 -14.80 -17.05
C GLY A 231 6.07 -16.30 -17.15
N ASN A 232 6.47 -17.11 -16.16
CA ASN A 232 6.29 -18.57 -16.13
C ASN A 232 6.02 -19.02 -14.69
N PHE A 233 4.82 -18.73 -14.19
CA PHE A 233 4.36 -19.22 -12.89
C PHE A 233 3.49 -20.45 -13.08
N ASP A 234 3.72 -21.46 -12.24
CA ASP A 234 2.81 -22.58 -12.08
C ASP A 234 2.10 -22.42 -10.73
N VAL A 235 0.80 -22.15 -10.79
CA VAL A 235 -0.01 -21.84 -9.62
C VAL A 235 -0.95 -23.00 -9.32
N THR A 236 -0.76 -23.64 -8.18
CA THR A 236 -1.68 -24.67 -7.70
C THR A 236 -2.88 -24.01 -7.06
N VAL A 237 -4.08 -24.32 -7.58
CA VAL A 237 -5.35 -23.84 -7.04
C VAL A 237 -6.20 -25.00 -6.58
N LYS A 238 -6.90 -24.82 -5.47
CA LYS A 238 -7.74 -25.83 -4.83
C LYS A 238 -9.14 -25.32 -4.62
N ASN A 239 -10.12 -26.06 -5.12
CA ASN A 239 -11.53 -25.81 -4.87
C ASN A 239 -11.91 -26.42 -3.52
N LYS A 240 -12.40 -25.60 -2.61
CA LYS A 240 -12.77 -25.97 -1.24
C LYS A 240 -14.07 -26.76 -1.16
N LYS A 241 -14.92 -26.69 -2.19
CA LYS A 241 -16.23 -27.35 -2.19
C LYS A 241 -16.13 -28.82 -2.54
N ASP A 242 -15.33 -29.16 -3.54
CA ASP A 242 -15.18 -30.53 -4.05
C ASP A 242 -13.79 -31.13 -3.79
N GLY A 243 -12.83 -30.34 -3.29
CA GLY A 243 -11.46 -30.76 -3.03
C GLY A 243 -10.58 -30.85 -4.28
N GLY A 244 -11.10 -30.49 -5.46
CA GLY A 244 -10.39 -30.55 -6.73
C GLY A 244 -9.17 -29.61 -6.72
N SER A 245 -8.03 -30.12 -7.20
CA SER A 245 -6.79 -29.34 -7.36
C SER A 245 -6.35 -29.32 -8.81
N SER A 246 -5.84 -28.18 -9.27
CA SER A 246 -5.32 -28.03 -10.62
C SER A 246 -4.15 -27.04 -10.65
N VAL A 247 -3.27 -27.19 -11.63
CA VAL A 247 -2.14 -26.27 -11.84
C VAL A 247 -2.47 -25.34 -13.01
N LEU A 248 -2.29 -24.04 -12.78
CA LEU A 248 -2.50 -22.98 -13.77
C LEU A 248 -1.14 -22.38 -14.15
N SER A 249 -0.75 -22.53 -15.41
CA SER A 249 0.42 -21.81 -15.93
C SER A 249 0.02 -20.39 -16.35
N VAL A 250 0.64 -19.38 -15.74
CA VAL A 250 0.33 -17.96 -15.96
C VAL A 250 1.60 -17.10 -16.04
N GLY A 251 1.54 -15.99 -16.77
CA GLY A 251 2.68 -15.07 -16.90
C GLY A 251 2.70 -14.01 -15.80
N THR A 252 1.53 -13.59 -15.34
CA THR A 252 1.37 -12.51 -14.36
C THR A 252 0.33 -12.87 -13.31
N ILE A 253 0.51 -12.32 -12.10
CA ILE A 253 -0.40 -12.53 -10.97
C ILE A 253 -0.74 -11.17 -10.36
N ILE A 254 -2.04 -10.92 -10.15
CA ILE A 254 -2.54 -9.73 -9.45
C ILE A 254 -3.23 -10.18 -8.17
N LEU A 255 -2.72 -9.69 -7.03
CA LEU A 255 -3.33 -9.92 -5.72
C LEU A 255 -4.37 -8.82 -5.43
N ALA A 256 -5.64 -9.20 -5.48
CA ALA A 256 -6.80 -8.33 -5.24
C ALA A 256 -7.66 -8.87 -4.08
N THR A 257 -7.02 -9.47 -3.06
CA THR A 257 -7.68 -10.15 -1.94
C THR A 257 -8.42 -9.22 -0.96
N GLY A 258 -8.29 -7.91 -1.15
CA GLY A 258 -9.02 -6.90 -0.39
C GLY A 258 -8.63 -6.84 1.09
N PHE A 259 -9.64 -6.56 1.93
CA PHE A 259 -9.45 -6.29 3.36
C PHE A 259 -10.51 -7.02 4.20
N LYS A 260 -10.25 -7.14 5.50
CA LYS A 260 -11.19 -7.53 6.56
C LYS A 260 -11.53 -6.31 7.40
N SER A 261 -12.80 -6.12 7.71
CA SER A 261 -13.19 -5.10 8.70
C SER A 261 -12.55 -5.42 10.05
N PHE A 262 -12.09 -4.39 10.76
CA PHE A 262 -11.59 -4.49 12.12
C PHE A 262 -12.75 -4.73 13.07
N VAL A 263 -12.61 -5.76 13.90
CA VAL A 263 -13.55 -6.07 14.97
C VAL A 263 -13.05 -5.36 16.23
N PRO A 264 -13.79 -4.37 16.76
CA PRO A 264 -13.33 -3.55 17.87
C PRO A 264 -13.55 -4.24 19.22
N GLU A 265 -13.09 -5.49 19.37
CA GLU A 265 -13.19 -6.24 20.63
C GLU A 265 -12.54 -5.45 21.77
N GLY A 266 -13.27 -5.31 22.88
CA GLY A 266 -12.85 -4.54 24.06
C GLY A 266 -12.66 -3.03 23.81
N TYR A 267 -13.21 -2.49 22.72
CA TYR A 267 -13.38 -1.06 22.52
C TYR A 267 -14.84 -0.68 22.72
N TYR A 268 -15.08 0.43 23.42
CA TYR A 268 -16.38 1.12 23.47
C TYR A 268 -17.57 0.18 23.75
N SER A 269 -17.38 -0.83 24.61
CA SER A 269 -18.38 -1.84 24.95
C SER A 269 -18.97 -2.58 23.73
N TYR A 270 -18.23 -2.68 22.62
CA TYR A 270 -18.64 -3.46 21.46
C TYR A 270 -18.92 -4.92 21.85
N GLY A 271 -20.06 -5.46 21.38
CA GLY A 271 -20.58 -6.76 21.78
C GLY A 271 -21.52 -6.74 22.98
N ALA A 272 -21.53 -5.68 23.81
CA ALA A 272 -22.44 -5.57 24.95
C ALA A 272 -23.89 -5.20 24.53
N SER A 273 -24.07 -4.62 23.35
CA SER A 273 -25.38 -4.28 22.79
C SER A 273 -25.35 -4.33 21.26
N PRO A 274 -26.42 -4.82 20.59
CA PRO A 274 -26.50 -4.81 19.13
C PRO A 274 -26.70 -3.40 18.55
N ASP A 275 -26.92 -2.37 19.38
CA ASP A 275 -26.89 -0.96 18.97
C ASP A 275 -25.49 -0.34 18.97
N ILE A 276 -24.48 -1.08 19.44
CA ILE A 276 -23.06 -0.73 19.31
C ILE A 276 -22.49 -1.54 18.15
N MET A 277 -22.26 -0.87 17.03
CA MET A 277 -21.88 -1.54 15.78
C MET A 277 -20.75 -0.81 15.07
N THR A 278 -20.07 -1.51 14.18
CA THR A 278 -19.09 -0.93 13.27
C THR A 278 -19.76 -0.11 12.17
N LEU A 279 -19.04 0.81 11.56
CA LEU A 279 -19.48 1.53 10.37
C LEU A 279 -19.84 0.57 9.23
N ALA A 280 -19.10 -0.53 9.07
CA ALA A 280 -19.38 -1.53 8.04
C ALA A 280 -20.72 -2.26 8.29
N GLU A 281 -21.07 -2.53 9.55
CA GLU A 281 -22.38 -3.06 9.95
C GLU A 281 -23.48 -1.99 9.81
N PHE A 282 -23.18 -0.73 10.13
CA PHE A 282 -24.09 0.38 9.92
C PHE A 282 -24.47 0.55 8.44
N GLN A 283 -23.51 0.40 7.52
CA GLN A 283 -23.74 0.46 6.08
C GLN A 283 -24.54 -0.73 5.52
N GLN A 284 -24.70 -1.80 6.30
CA GLN A 284 -25.56 -2.95 5.97
C GLN A 284 -27.01 -2.76 6.45
N LEU A 285 -27.31 -1.73 7.23
CA LEU A 285 -28.68 -1.48 7.67
C LEU A 285 -29.61 -1.23 6.46
N PRO A 286 -30.91 -1.56 6.59
CA PRO A 286 -31.89 -1.30 5.54
C PRO A 286 -31.98 0.20 5.22
N VAL A 287 -32.15 0.51 3.93
CA VAL A 287 -32.44 1.87 3.48
C VAL A 287 -33.92 2.17 3.76
N GLY A 288 -34.18 3.22 4.54
CA GLY A 288 -35.55 3.68 4.80
C GLY A 288 -35.58 5.10 5.34
N GLU A 289 -36.79 5.56 5.70
CA GLU A 289 -37.02 6.90 6.25
C GLU A 289 -36.42 7.09 7.65
N THR A 290 -36.24 6.00 8.40
CA THR A 290 -35.67 6.00 9.74
C THR A 290 -34.44 5.12 9.82
N VAL A 291 -33.65 5.29 10.88
CA VAL A 291 -32.52 4.41 11.18
C VAL A 291 -32.94 3.41 12.27
N PRO A 292 -33.14 2.10 11.96
CA PRO A 292 -33.76 1.15 12.88
C PRO A 292 -32.78 0.62 13.94
N ARG A 293 -33.20 0.57 15.22
CA ARG A 293 -32.49 -0.08 16.33
C ARG A 293 -32.50 -1.61 16.23
N PRO A 294 -31.39 -2.35 15.98
CA PRO A 294 -31.40 -3.80 16.02
C PRO A 294 -31.94 -4.39 17.32
N SER A 295 -31.72 -3.72 18.45
CA SER A 295 -32.21 -4.18 19.76
C SER A 295 -33.73 -4.18 19.89
N THR A 296 -34.43 -3.23 19.25
CA THR A 296 -35.85 -2.93 19.52
C THR A 296 -36.72 -2.77 18.28
N GLY A 297 -36.13 -2.73 17.08
CA GLY A 297 -36.78 -2.38 15.81
C GLY A 297 -37.20 -0.90 15.68
N LYS A 298 -37.20 -0.14 16.78
CA LYS A 298 -37.70 1.24 16.81
C LYS A 298 -36.72 2.22 16.15
N PRO A 299 -37.20 3.35 15.59
CA PRO A 299 -36.35 4.41 15.09
C PRO A 299 -35.36 4.92 16.15
N ALA A 300 -34.13 5.20 15.73
CA ALA A 300 -33.16 5.92 16.54
C ALA A 300 -33.45 7.41 16.53
N THR A 301 -33.41 8.05 17.71
CA THR A 301 -33.51 9.50 17.83
C THR A 301 -32.13 10.17 17.87
N LYS A 302 -31.14 9.51 18.49
CA LYS A 302 -29.75 9.99 18.58
C LYS A 302 -28.73 8.94 18.13
N VAL A 303 -27.73 9.37 17.36
CA VAL A 303 -26.64 8.52 16.87
C VAL A 303 -25.29 9.19 17.09
N ALA A 304 -24.32 8.45 17.66
CA ALA A 304 -22.94 8.90 17.72
C ALA A 304 -22.04 8.05 16.81
N PHE A 305 -21.10 8.70 16.10
CA PHE A 305 -20.01 8.07 15.38
C PHE A 305 -18.70 8.31 16.14
N ILE A 306 -17.91 7.26 16.34
CA ILE A 306 -16.59 7.37 16.98
C ILE A 306 -15.50 7.12 15.94
N GLY A 307 -14.68 8.13 15.67
CA GLY A 307 -13.56 8.09 14.74
C GLY A 307 -12.33 7.37 15.28
N CYS A 308 -11.49 6.89 14.36
CA CYS A 308 -10.18 6.30 14.65
C CYS A 308 -10.23 5.03 15.53
N VAL A 309 -11.30 4.24 15.50
CA VAL A 309 -11.35 3.01 16.31
C VAL A 309 -10.39 1.97 15.75
N GLY A 310 -9.37 1.61 16.52
CA GLY A 310 -8.32 0.68 16.11
C GLY A 310 -7.35 1.25 15.07
N SER A 311 -7.32 2.56 14.87
CA SER A 311 -6.41 3.27 13.94
C SER A 311 -5.77 4.48 14.61
N ARG A 312 -4.53 4.81 14.25
CA ARG A 312 -3.73 5.88 14.85
C ARG A 312 -3.48 5.67 16.36
N GLU A 313 -3.14 4.44 16.73
CA GLU A 313 -2.91 4.03 18.12
C GLU A 313 -1.53 3.35 18.26
N PRO A 314 -0.45 4.12 18.46
CA PRO A 314 0.90 3.55 18.61
C PRO A 314 1.09 2.85 19.95
N GLY A 315 1.67 1.65 19.93
CA GLY A 315 2.22 0.97 21.12
C GLY A 315 1.25 0.42 22.18
N VAL A 316 -0.07 0.60 22.07
CA VAL A 316 -1.02 0.23 23.16
C VAL A 316 -2.04 -0.83 22.75
N ARG A 317 -2.74 -0.63 21.63
CA ARG A 317 -3.76 -1.53 21.04
C ARG A 317 -4.12 -0.97 19.65
N GLY A 318 -4.46 -1.79 18.67
CA GLY A 318 -4.80 -1.29 17.32
C GLY A 318 -3.58 -1.01 16.44
N HIS A 319 -3.68 -0.05 15.51
CA HIS A 319 -2.66 0.18 14.48
C HIS A 319 -2.22 1.64 14.40
N GLU A 320 -0.96 1.88 14.05
CA GLU A 320 -0.37 3.24 13.97
C GLU A 320 -0.87 4.06 12.79
N HIS A 321 -1.28 3.39 11.70
CA HIS A 321 -1.70 4.07 10.48
C HIS A 321 -3.17 4.50 10.52
N CYS A 322 -3.47 5.51 9.71
CA CYS A 322 -4.83 5.92 9.40
C CYS A 322 -5.47 4.92 8.43
N SER A 323 -6.73 4.54 8.68
CA SER A 323 -7.52 3.69 7.78
C SER A 323 -7.99 4.39 6.50
N ARG A 324 -7.73 5.70 6.38
CA ARG A 324 -7.86 6.53 5.17
C ARG A 324 -9.32 6.77 4.70
N TYR A 325 -10.18 5.76 4.75
CA TYR A 325 -11.59 5.77 4.35
C TYR A 325 -12.53 6.37 5.41
N CYS A 326 -12.33 6.04 6.69
CA CYS A 326 -13.31 6.23 7.77
C CYS A 326 -13.86 7.66 7.92
N CYS A 327 -13.04 8.72 7.81
CA CYS A 327 -13.52 10.10 8.02
C CYS A 327 -14.55 10.52 6.97
N SER A 328 -14.29 10.25 5.69
CA SER A 328 -15.22 10.60 4.61
C SER A 328 -16.49 9.76 4.65
N ALA A 329 -16.36 8.48 5.05
CA ALA A 329 -17.50 7.61 5.27
C ALA A 329 -18.43 8.12 6.35
N VAL A 330 -17.85 8.50 7.49
CA VAL A 330 -18.60 9.03 8.62
C VAL A 330 -19.23 10.36 8.25
N ALA A 331 -18.52 11.24 7.54
CA ALA A 331 -19.08 12.51 7.13
C ALA A 331 -20.36 12.32 6.31
N LYS A 332 -20.33 11.43 5.30
CA LYS A 332 -21.51 11.14 4.49
C LYS A 332 -22.59 10.41 5.29
N ALA A 333 -22.23 9.34 6.01
CA ALA A 333 -23.17 8.58 6.83
C ALA A 333 -23.86 9.47 7.88
N ALA A 334 -23.12 10.38 8.53
CA ALA A 334 -23.66 11.31 9.50
C ALA A 334 -24.62 12.32 8.86
N ALA A 335 -24.28 12.86 7.69
CA ALA A 335 -25.17 13.75 6.93
C ALA A 335 -26.49 13.07 6.55
N ASP A 336 -26.44 11.81 6.10
CA ASP A 336 -27.63 11.04 5.73
C ASP A 336 -28.45 10.66 6.97
N THR A 337 -27.77 10.25 8.05
CA THR A 337 -28.39 9.90 9.34
C THR A 337 -29.11 11.09 9.96
N ARG A 338 -28.55 12.29 9.85
CA ARG A 338 -29.13 13.50 10.44
C ARG A 338 -30.46 13.90 9.81
N GLY A 339 -30.69 13.52 8.56
CA GLY A 339 -32.00 13.68 7.91
C GLY A 339 -33.10 12.75 8.44
N LYS A 340 -32.74 11.77 9.28
CA LYS A 340 -33.62 10.69 9.78
C LYS A 340 -33.67 10.59 11.30
N THR A 341 -32.95 11.48 12.00
CA THR A 341 -32.72 11.43 13.45
C THR A 341 -32.65 12.86 14.01
N ASP A 342 -32.91 13.02 15.31
CA ASP A 342 -32.92 14.33 15.98
C ASP A 342 -31.51 14.87 16.18
N GLU A 343 -30.56 13.98 16.49
CA GLU A 343 -29.19 14.37 16.84
C GLU A 343 -28.16 13.37 16.30
N VAL A 344 -27.12 13.91 15.67
CA VAL A 344 -25.95 13.14 15.24
C VAL A 344 -24.68 13.79 15.78
N LEU A 345 -23.88 12.99 16.50
CA LEU A 345 -22.59 13.38 17.06
C LEU A 345 -21.46 12.62 16.35
N VAL A 346 -20.42 13.30 15.93
CA VAL A 346 -19.19 12.72 15.41
C VAL A 346 -18.04 13.06 16.36
N LEU A 347 -17.51 12.06 17.03
CA LEU A 347 -16.32 12.14 17.87
C LEU A 347 -15.09 11.85 17.02
N TYR A 348 -14.13 12.77 16.98
CA TYR A 348 -12.97 12.64 16.08
C TYR A 348 -11.68 13.20 16.70
N GLN A 349 -10.53 12.76 16.17
CA GLN A 349 -9.23 13.39 16.48
C GLN A 349 -8.89 14.46 15.42
N ASP A 350 -8.95 14.08 14.14
CA ASP A 350 -8.82 14.98 12.99
C ASP A 350 -9.78 14.52 11.88
N ILE A 351 -10.27 15.46 11.05
CA ILE A 351 -11.07 15.15 9.87
C ILE A 351 -10.15 15.05 8.65
N ARG A 352 -10.20 13.91 7.95
CA ARG A 352 -9.33 13.61 6.79
C ARG A 352 -10.17 13.35 5.54
N THR A 353 -10.62 14.41 4.90
CA THR A 353 -11.49 14.46 3.71
C THR A 353 -10.71 14.88 2.46
N TYR A 354 -9.58 14.22 2.19
CA TYR A 354 -8.61 14.64 1.16
C TYR A 354 -8.96 14.21 -0.28
N GLY A 355 -10.01 13.42 -0.49
CA GLY A 355 -10.45 12.99 -1.83
C GLY A 355 -11.35 14.01 -2.51
N ARG A 356 -11.44 13.99 -3.84
CA ARG A 356 -12.41 14.82 -4.59
C ARG A 356 -13.83 14.52 -4.11
N GLY A 357 -14.60 15.54 -3.75
CA GLY A 357 -15.97 15.37 -3.24
C GLY A 357 -16.05 15.04 -1.74
N HIS A 358 -14.93 14.77 -1.05
CA HIS A 358 -14.97 14.34 0.34
C HIS A 358 -15.20 15.51 1.31
N GLU A 359 -14.65 16.69 1.01
CA GLU A 359 -14.84 17.88 1.85
C GLU A 359 -16.28 18.40 1.76
N GLU A 360 -16.90 18.24 0.61
CA GLU A 360 -18.30 18.52 0.35
C GLU A 360 -19.22 17.67 1.25
N PHE A 361 -18.87 16.40 1.53
CA PHE A 361 -19.61 15.58 2.50
C PHE A 361 -19.48 16.09 3.93
N TYR A 362 -18.28 16.56 4.32
CA TYR A 362 -18.10 17.18 5.63
C TYR A 362 -18.88 18.49 5.75
N ARG A 363 -18.85 19.32 4.71
CA ARG A 363 -19.66 20.55 4.63
C ARG A 363 -21.15 20.25 4.71
N LEU A 364 -21.64 19.28 3.94
CA LEU A 364 -23.04 18.84 3.98
C LEU A 364 -23.45 18.37 5.38
N ALA A 365 -22.61 17.59 6.06
CA ALA A 365 -22.88 17.16 7.43
C ALA A 365 -23.01 18.37 8.37
N ARG A 366 -22.11 19.35 8.24
CA ARG A 366 -22.13 20.60 9.02
C ARG A 366 -23.37 21.45 8.75
N GLU A 367 -23.76 21.60 7.48
CA GLU A 367 -24.98 22.32 7.06
C GLU A 367 -26.24 21.67 7.62
N LYS A 368 -26.27 20.34 7.71
CA LYS A 368 -27.35 19.58 8.37
C LYS A 368 -27.30 19.63 9.91
N HIS A 369 -26.40 20.40 10.50
CA HIS A 369 -26.22 20.50 11.96
C HIS A 369 -25.77 19.19 12.63
N VAL A 370 -24.95 18.38 11.96
CA VAL A 370 -24.19 17.31 12.63
C VAL A 370 -23.18 17.93 13.60
N ILE A 371 -23.18 17.46 14.84
CA ILE A 371 -22.26 17.93 15.88
C ILE A 371 -20.92 17.22 15.70
N TYR A 372 -19.84 18.00 15.58
CA TYR A 372 -18.49 17.48 15.54
C TYR A 372 -17.78 17.86 16.84
N SER A 373 -17.34 16.87 17.61
CA SER A 373 -16.60 17.08 18.85
C SER A 373 -15.23 16.41 18.79
N ARG A 374 -14.19 17.22 18.96
CA ARG A 374 -12.81 16.75 18.92
C ARG A 374 -12.41 16.17 20.27
N PHE A 375 -11.77 15.01 20.28
CA PHE A 375 -11.12 14.43 21.46
C PHE A 375 -9.61 14.29 21.24
N PRO A 376 -8.77 14.48 22.27
CA PRO A 376 -7.33 14.33 22.15
C PRO A 376 -6.94 12.85 22.11
N ALA A 377 -5.87 12.50 21.40
CA ALA A 377 -5.41 11.12 21.27
C ALA A 377 -5.12 10.44 22.62
N ALA A 378 -4.64 11.20 23.61
CA ALA A 378 -4.34 10.71 24.96
C ALA A 378 -5.59 10.45 25.83
N LYS A 379 -6.77 10.96 25.45
CA LYS A 379 -8.02 10.79 26.20
C LYS A 379 -9.16 10.45 25.27
N LYS A 380 -9.39 9.15 25.11
CA LYS A 380 -10.47 8.60 24.28
C LYS A 380 -11.83 8.71 25.00
N PRO A 381 -12.94 8.74 24.25
CA PRO A 381 -14.27 8.68 24.84
C PRO A 381 -14.52 7.34 25.51
N GLU A 382 -15.45 7.32 26.46
CA GLU A 382 -15.93 6.11 27.11
C GLU A 382 -17.37 5.84 26.72
N VAL A 383 -17.73 4.56 26.67
CA VAL A 383 -19.06 4.10 26.27
C VAL A 383 -19.53 3.06 27.28
N SER A 384 -20.57 3.40 28.05
CA SER A 384 -21.24 2.50 28.98
C SER A 384 -22.50 1.89 28.35
N PRO A 385 -22.80 0.61 28.62
CA PRO A 385 -24.01 -0.05 28.14
C PRO A 385 -25.29 0.36 28.90
N GLU A 386 -25.16 0.98 30.08
CA GLU A 386 -26.29 1.42 30.90
C GLU A 386 -26.74 2.84 30.51
N MET A 387 -28.05 3.04 30.30
CA MET A 387 -28.66 4.38 30.25
C MET A 387 -28.76 4.91 31.69
N SER A 388 -27.89 5.84 32.09
CA SER A 388 -28.07 6.49 33.39
C SER A 388 -29.20 7.53 33.27
N PRO A 389 -30.19 7.52 34.17
CA PRO A 389 -31.12 8.64 34.26
C PRO A 389 -30.38 9.78 34.98
N ARG A 390 -29.85 10.72 34.19
CA ARG A 390 -29.15 11.95 34.61
C ARG A 390 -27.76 11.76 35.21
N SER A 391 -26.72 12.19 34.49
CA SER A 391 -25.61 12.89 35.14
C SER A 391 -24.91 13.89 34.22
N SER A 392 -24.70 15.07 34.77
CA SER A 392 -24.04 16.23 34.20
C SER A 392 -22.55 16.00 33.91
N LEU A 393 -22.11 16.42 32.72
CA LEU A 393 -20.75 16.89 32.39
C LEU A 393 -19.58 16.04 32.92
N ARG A 394 -19.39 14.86 32.32
CA ARG A 394 -18.09 14.34 31.88
C ARG A 394 -18.28 13.86 30.43
N GLN A 395 -17.23 13.57 29.67
CA GLN A 395 -17.33 13.09 28.26
C GLN A 395 -17.95 11.68 28.14
N ASN A 396 -19.05 11.43 28.87
CA ASN A 396 -19.91 10.28 28.76
C ASN A 396 -20.82 10.53 27.57
N VAL A 397 -20.65 9.74 26.54
CA VAL A 397 -21.50 9.79 25.36
C VAL A 397 -22.76 9.00 25.75
N GLU A 398 -23.88 9.67 26.01
CA GLU A 398 -25.21 9.04 26.12
C GLU A 398 -26.03 9.20 24.83
N PRO A 399 -25.72 8.48 23.74
CA PRO A 399 -26.59 8.39 22.59
C PRO A 399 -27.39 7.07 22.65
N SER A 400 -28.58 7.09 22.06
CA SER A 400 -29.38 5.88 21.85
C SER A 400 -28.73 4.86 20.88
N ARG A 401 -27.60 5.20 20.23
CA ARG A 401 -26.79 4.34 19.33
C ARG A 401 -25.35 4.81 19.20
N ILE A 402 -24.41 3.86 19.09
CA ILE A 402 -22.98 4.14 18.90
C ILE A 402 -22.45 3.36 17.72
N VAL A 403 -22.01 4.09 16.70
CA VAL A 403 -21.37 3.55 15.50
C VAL A 403 -19.87 3.75 15.63
N SER A 404 -19.18 2.67 15.95
CA SER A 404 -17.72 2.58 15.97
C SER A 404 -17.18 2.52 14.54
N THR A 405 -16.19 3.34 14.20
CA THR A 405 -15.62 3.29 12.84
C THR A 405 -14.56 2.20 12.75
N GLY A 406 -14.98 1.00 12.36
CA GLY A 406 -14.08 -0.12 12.14
C GLY A 406 -13.12 0.14 10.97
N ARG A 407 -11.83 -0.11 11.20
CA ARG A 407 -10.74 -0.15 10.20
C ARG A 407 -11.03 -1.14 9.06
N LEU A 408 -10.36 -0.92 7.92
CA LEU A 408 -10.16 -1.91 6.87
C LEU A 408 -8.74 -2.49 7.00
N SER A 409 -8.62 -3.74 7.47
CA SER A 409 -7.36 -4.45 7.71
C SER A 409 -6.96 -5.26 6.48
N PRO A 410 -5.72 -5.19 5.96
CA PRO A 410 -5.30 -6.03 4.82
C PRO A 410 -5.51 -7.51 5.13
N ARG A 411 -6.11 -8.30 4.22
CA ARG A 411 -6.27 -9.76 4.43
C ARG A 411 -4.94 -10.51 4.48
N CYS A 412 -3.89 -9.94 3.88
CA CYS A 412 -2.52 -10.47 3.90
C CYS A 412 -1.76 -10.20 5.21
N ALA A 413 -2.33 -9.54 6.21
CA ALA A 413 -1.69 -9.42 7.53
C ALA A 413 -1.90 -10.70 8.36
N ARG A 414 -1.50 -11.85 7.82
CA ARG A 414 -0.95 -12.88 8.71
C ARG A 414 0.41 -12.34 9.11
N SER A 415 0.64 -12.25 10.41
CA SER A 415 1.98 -12.27 10.99
C SER A 415 2.81 -13.31 10.22
N CYS A 416 3.70 -12.84 9.35
CA CYS A 416 4.91 -13.61 9.09
C CYS A 416 5.61 -13.69 10.45
N PRO A 417 6.00 -14.89 10.91
CA PRO A 417 6.70 -15.06 12.17
C PRO A 417 7.97 -14.22 12.24
#